data_AF-A0A0F9CYR6-F1
#
_entry.id   AF-A0A0F9CYR6-F1
#
_cell.length_a   1.000
_cell.length_b   1.000
_cell.length_c   1.000
_cell.angle_alpha   90.00
_cell.angle_beta   90.00
_cell.angle_gamma   90.00
#
_symmetry.space_group_name_H-M   'P 1'
#
loop_
_entity.id
_entity.type
_entity.pdbx_description
1 polymer ?
#
loop_
_entity_poly.entity_id
_entity_poly.type
_entity_poly.pdbx_seq_one_letter_code
_entity_poly.pdbx_strand_id
1 'polypeptide(L)' 'METKNWTPMIRTHALASKVLVVAQTRIEGTWAAYCDAVPGDNHGIEREAVLARGDKLIEEIARVLFPEFADIPYSH' A
#
# COMPACT_ATOMS: atom_id res chain seq x y z
N MET A 1 -26.32 -14.62 -8.67
CA MET A 1 -25.29 -14.38 -7.64
C MET A 1 -24.70 -13.01 -7.92
N GLU A 2 -25.00 -12.01 -7.10
CA GLU A 2 -24.39 -10.68 -7.21
C GLU A 2 -22.94 -10.78 -6.73
N THR A 3 -21.99 -10.71 -7.66
CA THR A 3 -20.60 -10.41 -7.32
C THR A 3 -20.56 -8.98 -6.79
N LYS A 4 -20.57 -8.82 -5.47
CA LYS A 4 -20.23 -7.53 -4.86
C LYS A 4 -18.84 -7.15 -5.36
N ASN A 5 -18.75 -6.06 -6.11
CA ASN A 5 -17.47 -5.50 -6.55
C ASN A 5 -16.65 -5.20 -5.29
N TRP A 6 -15.63 -6.01 -5.03
CA TRP A 6 -14.70 -5.77 -3.95
C TRP A 6 -13.80 -4.59 -4.36
N THR A 7 -13.63 -3.63 -3.45
CA THR A 7 -12.81 -2.45 -3.68
C THR A 7 -11.61 -2.50 -2.74
N PRO A 8 -10.36 -2.45 -3.25
CA PRO A 8 -9.17 -2.42 -2.42
C PRO A 8 -9.16 -1.17 -1.55
N MET A 9 -8.78 -1.32 -0.28
CA MET A 9 -8.43 -0.19 0.56
C MET A 9 -6.99 0.18 0.27
N ILE A 10 -6.77 1.43 -0.17
CA ILE A 10 -5.45 1.97 -0.43
C ILE A 10 -5.13 3.03 0.63
N ARG A 11 -3.90 2.98 1.16
CA ARG A 11 -3.36 3.94 2.12
C ARG A 11 -1.97 4.38 1.67
N THR A 12 -1.64 5.64 1.91
CA THR A 12 -0.38 6.25 1.49
C THR A 12 0.32 6.86 2.70
N HIS A 13 1.62 6.63 2.81
CA HIS A 13 2.49 7.22 3.81
C HIS A 13 3.74 7.78 3.13
N ALA A 14 3.97 9.09 3.24
CA ALA A 14 5.16 9.72 2.69
C ALA A 14 6.28 9.69 3.72
N LEU A 15 7.38 9.00 3.42
CA LEU A 15 8.58 9.02 4.27
C LEU A 15 9.40 10.30 4.04
N ALA A 16 9.36 10.82 2.82
CA ALA A 16 9.91 12.10 2.41
C ALA A 16 9.09 12.63 1.22
N SER A 17 9.35 13.87 0.78
CA SER A 17 8.62 14.44 -0.37
C SER A 17 8.70 13.57 -1.63
N LYS A 18 9.85 12.92 -1.85
CA LYS A 18 10.14 12.06 -3.01
C LYS A 18 10.18 10.56 -2.70
N VAL A 19 9.67 10.14 -1.54
CA VAL A 19 9.63 8.72 -1.14
C VAL A 19 8.26 8.41 -0.60
N LEU A 20 7.54 7.54 -1.31
CA LEU A 20 6.16 7.19 -0.99
C LEU A 20 6.06 5.71 -0.68
N VAL A 21 5.29 5.40 0.36
CA VAL A 21 4.89 4.05 0.71
C VAL A 21 3.39 3.93 0.50
N VAL A 22 2.96 2.86 -0.16
CA VAL A 22 1.55 2.60 -0.45
C VAL A 22 1.18 1.21 0.01
N ALA A 23 0.16 1.13 0.86
CA ALA A 23 -0.44 -0.12 1.29
C ALA A 23 -1.75 -0.37 0.54
N GLN A 24 -1.99 -1.64 0.20
CA GLN A 24 -3.20 -2.08 -0.49
C GLN A 24 -3.69 -3.41 0.09
N THR A 25 -4.96 -3.48 0.47
CA THR A 25 -5.64 -4.76 0.76
C THR A 25 -5.88 -5.53 -0.54
N ARG A 26 -5.90 -6.86 -0.46
CA ARG A 26 -6.10 -7.77 -1.59
C ARG A 26 -7.41 -8.56 -1.44
N ILE A 27 -7.89 -9.12 -2.54
CA ILE A 27 -9.17 -9.85 -2.57
C ILE A 27 -9.13 -11.11 -1.69
N GLU A 28 -7.94 -11.68 -1.46
CA GLU A 28 -7.71 -12.83 -0.60
C GLU A 28 -7.76 -12.49 0.90
N GLY A 29 -8.09 -11.25 1.28
CA GLY A 29 -8.16 -10.82 2.68
C GLY A 29 -6.79 -10.59 3.32
N THR A 30 -5.76 -10.40 2.51
CA THR A 30 -4.41 -10.03 2.94
C THR A 30 -4.11 -8.59 2.55
N TRP A 31 -2.96 -8.05 2.97
CA TRP A 31 -2.48 -6.76 2.48
C TRP A 31 -0.96 -6.75 2.30
N ALA A 32 -0.46 -5.80 1.51
CA ALA A 32 0.96 -5.56 1.35
C ALA A 32 1.23 -4.05 1.28
N ALA A 33 2.45 -3.65 1.63
CA ALA A 33 2.94 -2.30 1.40
C ALA A 33 4.12 -2.30 0.44
N TYR A 34 4.23 -1.26 -0.36
CA TYR A 34 5.30 -1.06 -1.34
C TYR A 34 5.89 0.32 -1.17
N CYS A 35 7.20 0.44 -1.39
CA CYS A 35 7.91 1.71 -1.32
C CYS A 35 8.64 1.98 -2.63
N ASP A 36 8.59 3.22 -3.11
CA ASP A 36 9.39 3.66 -4.24
C ASP A 36 9.70 5.16 -4.12
N ALA A 37 10.70 5.59 -4.89
CA ALA A 37 10.92 6.99 -5.18
C ALA A 37 9.81 7.53 -6.11
N VAL A 38 9.40 8.76 -5.85
CA VAL A 38 8.35 9.45 -6.62
C VAL A 38 8.78 10.88 -6.98
N PRO A 39 8.18 11.51 -8.00
CA PRO A 39 8.43 12.92 -8.32
C PRO A 39 8.21 13.84 -7.11
N GLY A 40 7.16 13.55 -6.33
CA GLY A 40 6.80 14.26 -5.10
C GLY A 40 5.84 15.43 -5.30
N ASP A 41 5.17 15.47 -6.46
CA ASP A 41 4.28 16.55 -6.86
C ASP A 41 2.83 16.24 -6.46
N ASN A 42 2.39 14.99 -6.66
CA ASN A 42 1.03 14.56 -6.31
C ASN A 42 1.00 13.07 -5.91
N HIS A 43 1.09 12.81 -4.60
CA HIS A 43 1.06 11.46 -4.04
C HIS A 43 -0.23 10.68 -4.35
N GLY A 44 -1.34 11.39 -4.60
CA GLY A 44 -2.60 10.76 -4.99
C GLY A 44 -2.54 10.08 -6.36
N ILE A 45 -1.79 10.67 -7.30
CA ILE A 45 -1.55 10.11 -8.64
C ILE A 45 -0.38 9.12 -8.60
N GLU A 46 0.69 9.47 -7.89
CA GLU A 46 1.93 8.69 -7.85
C GLU A 46 1.77 7.32 -7.18
N ARG A 47 0.79 7.16 -6.28
CA ARG A 47 0.56 5.90 -5.58
C ARG A 47 0.33 4.70 -6.50
N GLU A 48 -0.31 4.91 -7.65
CA GLU A 48 -0.59 3.84 -8.61
C GLU A 48 0.72 3.30 -9.21
N ALA A 49 1.68 4.21 -9.39
CA ALA A 49 3.02 3.88 -9.86
C ALA A 49 3.77 3.04 -8.81
N VAL A 50 3.69 3.42 -7.52
CA VAL A 50 4.28 2.66 -6.42
C VAL A 50 3.66 1.27 -6.29
N LEU A 51 2.33 1.13 -6.44
CA LEU A 51 1.67 -0.17 -6.41
C LEU A 51 2.09 -1.08 -7.57
N ALA A 52 2.40 -0.50 -8.73
CA ALA A 52 2.75 -1.27 -9.93
C ALA A 52 4.20 -1.77 -9.95
N ARG A 53 5.15 -1.03 -9.35
CA ARG A 53 6.60 -1.32 -9.47
C ARG A 53 7.41 -1.13 -8.19
N GLY A 54 6.81 -0.62 -7.12
CA GLY A 54 7.53 -0.36 -5.88
C GLY A 54 7.99 -1.66 -5.21
N ASP A 55 9.05 -1.55 -4.43
CA ASP A 55 9.59 -2.68 -3.70
C ASP A 55 8.67 -3.01 -2.52
N LYS A 56 8.26 -4.28 -2.44
CA LYS A 56 7.43 -4.77 -1.34
C LYS A 56 8.22 -4.66 -0.05
N LEU A 57 7.64 -3.99 0.94
CA LEU A 57 8.24 -3.86 2.27
C LEU A 57 8.14 -5.19 3.03
N ILE A 58 9.11 -5.41 3.92
CA ILE A 58 9.00 -6.45 4.95
C ILE A 58 7.86 -6.09 5.91
N GLU A 59 7.24 -7.12 6.47
CA GLU A 59 6.04 -6.99 7.31
C GLU A 59 6.28 -6.09 8.53
N GLU A 60 7.45 -6.20 9.16
CA GLU A 60 7.81 -5.45 10.35
C GLU A 60 7.75 -3.94 10.11
N ILE A 61 8.25 -3.49 8.95
CA ILE A 61 8.22 -2.06 8.57
C ILE A 61 6.81 -1.67 8.15
N ALA A 62 6.13 -2.50 7.36
CA ALA A 62 4.78 -2.22 6.88
C ALA A 62 3.81 -1.99 8.05
N ARG A 63 3.86 -2.83 9.09
CA ARG A 63 2.98 -2.73 10.27
C ARG A 63 3.23 -1.47 11.10
N VAL A 64 4.47 -0.98 11.14
CA VAL A 64 4.78 0.30 11.80
C VAL A 64 4.18 1.47 11.03
N LEU A 65 4.19 1.43 9.70
CA LEU A 65 3.70 2.51 8.84
C LEU A 65 2.18 2.53 8.67
N PHE A 66 1.53 1.37 8.73
CA PHE A 66 0.07 1.21 8.55
C PHE A 66 -0.56 0.41 9.70
N PRO A 67 -0.60 0.98 10.92
CA PRO A 67 -1.17 0.30 12.08
C PRO A 67 -2.66 -0.02 11.92
N GLU A 68 -3.38 0.65 11.02
CA GLU A 68 -4.78 0.37 10.71
C GLU A 68 -5.03 -1.04 10.12
N PHE A 69 -3.97 -1.73 9.67
CA PHE A 69 -4.03 -3.09 9.15
C PHE A 69 -3.49 -4.13 10.13
N ALA A 70 -3.39 -3.80 11.43
CA ALA A 70 -2.87 -4.70 12.46
C ALA A 70 -3.56 -6.08 12.45
N ASP A 71 -4.87 -6.10 12.28
CA ASP A 71 -5.69 -7.32 12.33
C ASP A 71 -5.83 -8.03 10.97
N ILE A 72 -5.20 -7.51 9.91
CA ILE A 72 -5.24 -8.12 8.57
C ILE A 72 -3.92 -8.87 8.33
N PRO A 73 -3.96 -10.13 7.85
CA PRO A 73 -2.76 -10.88 7.51
C PRO A 73 -1.92 -10.20 6.44
N TYR A 74 -0.60 -10.16 6.63
CA TYR A 74 0.32 -9.65 5.62
C TYR A 74 0.49 -10.69 4.51
N SER A 75 0.52 -10.23 3.26
CA SER A 75 0.85 -11.09 2.12
C SER A 75 2.35 -11.31 2.11
N HIS A 76 2.81 -12.56 2.20
CA HIS A 76 4.21 -12.94 1.98
C HIS A 76 4.51 -13.11 0.49
#